data_AF-J9D9N8-F1
#
_entry.id   AF-J9D9N8-F1
#
_cell.length_a   1.000
_cell.length_b   1.000
_cell.length_c   1.000
_cell.angle_alpha   90.00
_cell.angle_beta   90.00
_cell.angle_gamma   90.00
#
_symmetry.space_group_name_H-M   'P 1'
#
loop_
_entity.id
_entity.type
_entity.pdbx_description
1 polymer ?
#
loop_
_entity_poly.entity_id
_entity_poly.type
_entity_poly.pdbx_seq_one_letter_code
_entity_poly.pdbx_strand_id
1 'polypeptide(L)'
;MFMKCRYMDEITGGRGVVFATGTPVSNSMTELYTVMRYLQYGTLQQKNLTHFDAWASTFGETTTAIELAPEGTGYRARTRFAKFFNLPELMNMFKDVADIKTSDQLNLPVPDAKFETVVVQPSEHQKDMVAELSERAAAVHAGIIDPSEDNMLKITTDGRKIGLDQRLMNPLLPDDPNSK
;
A
#
# COMPACT_ATOMS: atom_id res chain seq x y z
N MET A 1 -13.36 1.65 17.53
CA MET A 1 -12.02 1.79 18.16
C MET A 1 -11.82 3.19 18.76
N PHE A 2 -12.09 4.28 18.04
CA PHE A 2 -11.83 5.66 18.51
C PHE A 2 -12.42 6.00 19.89
N MET A 3 -13.71 5.74 20.09
CA MET A 3 -14.37 5.97 21.38
C MET A 3 -13.70 5.22 22.55
N LYS A 4 -13.19 4.01 22.32
CA LYS A 4 -12.49 3.24 23.35
C LYS A 4 -11.16 3.89 23.72
N CYS A 5 -10.39 4.35 22.73
CA CYS A 5 -9.15 5.09 23.00
C CYS A 5 -9.43 6.39 23.75
N ARG A 6 -10.49 7.13 23.39
CA ARG A 6 -10.88 8.36 24.09
C ARG A 6 -11.28 8.09 25.55
N TYR A 7 -12.10 7.07 25.78
CA TYR A 7 -12.47 6.65 27.13
C TYR A 7 -11.25 6.22 27.97
N MET A 8 -10.34 5.44 27.38
CA MET A 8 -9.09 5.06 28.03
C MET A 8 -8.23 6.30 28.37
N ASP A 9 -8.15 7.27 27.46
CA ASP A 9 -7.42 8.52 27.72
C ASP A 9 -8.05 9.32 28.87
N GLU A 10 -9.38 9.38 28.97
CA GLU A 10 -10.10 10.05 30.07
C GLU A 10 -9.78 9.44 31.43
N ILE A 11 -9.78 8.10 31.53
CA ILE A 11 -9.54 7.43 32.82
C ILE A 11 -8.04 7.31 33.19
N THR A 12 -7.15 7.33 32.20
CA THR A 12 -5.69 7.15 32.42
C THR A 12 -4.86 8.42 32.27
N GLY A 13 -5.48 9.54 31.90
CA GLY A 13 -4.77 10.77 31.57
C GLY A 13 -3.87 10.62 30.34
N GLY A 14 -4.33 9.87 29.33
CA GLY A 14 -3.60 9.67 28.06
C GLY A 14 -2.47 8.63 28.10
N ARG A 15 -2.44 7.75 29.10
CA ARG A 15 -1.35 6.74 29.28
C ARG A 15 -1.81 5.29 29.09
N GLY A 16 -3.06 5.09 28.70
CA GLY A 16 -3.71 3.78 28.64
C GLY A 16 -3.63 3.06 27.29
N VAL A 17 -3.08 3.70 26.25
CA VAL A 17 -3.07 3.17 24.89
C VAL A 17 -1.68 3.33 24.26
N VAL A 18 -1.12 2.23 23.78
CA VAL A 18 0.14 2.20 23.03
C VAL A 18 -0.06 1.38 21.77
N PHE A 19 0.40 1.90 20.63
CA PHE A 19 0.42 1.17 19.37
C PHE A 19 1.85 0.66 19.12
N ALA A 20 1.98 -0.56 18.61
CA ALA A 20 3.25 -1.15 18.21
C ALA A 20 3.17 -1.59 16.74
N THR A 21 4.08 -1.10 15.91
CA THR A 21 4.13 -1.40 14.47
C THR A 21 5.56 -1.28 13.96
N GLY A 22 5.95 -2.18 13.05
CA GLY A 22 7.23 -2.07 12.33
C GLY A 22 7.18 -1.08 11.17
N THR A 23 5.99 -0.67 10.73
CA THR A 23 5.77 0.24 9.60
C THR A 23 4.66 1.24 9.95
N PRO A 24 4.96 2.35 10.65
CA PRO A 24 3.94 3.28 11.14
C PRO A 24 3.18 4.00 10.01
N VAL A 25 3.79 4.11 8.83
CA VAL A 25 3.16 4.62 7.61
C VAL A 25 3.52 3.64 6.52
N SER A 26 2.55 2.83 6.10
CA SER A 26 2.83 1.74 5.15
C SER A 26 2.70 2.27 3.73
N ASN A 27 1.61 2.97 3.39
CA ASN A 27 1.39 3.47 2.02
C ASN A 27 0.39 4.64 1.88
N SER A 28 -0.15 5.20 2.98
CA SER A 28 -1.14 6.28 2.87
C SER A 28 -1.01 7.34 3.96
N MET A 29 -1.14 8.61 3.56
CA MET A 29 -1.21 9.76 4.46
C MET A 29 -2.34 9.62 5.49
N THR A 30 -3.43 8.95 5.13
CA THR A 30 -4.56 8.69 6.02
C THR A 30 -4.19 7.78 7.18
N GLU A 31 -3.23 6.86 7.01
CA GLU A 31 -2.75 5.98 8.09
C GLU A 31 -2.08 6.80 9.19
N LEU A 32 -1.19 7.72 8.79
CA LEU A 32 -0.50 8.60 9.73
C LEU A 32 -1.48 9.48 10.50
N TYR A 33 -2.40 10.15 9.80
CA TYR A 33 -3.45 10.94 10.45
C TYR A 33 -4.30 10.09 11.40
N THR A 34 -4.62 8.86 11.02
CA THR A 34 -5.40 7.95 11.85
C THR A 34 -4.68 7.62 13.15
N VAL A 35 -3.38 7.30 13.09
CA VAL A 35 -2.55 7.06 14.27
C VAL A 35 -2.49 8.32 15.15
N MET A 36 -2.26 9.48 14.56
CA MET A 36 -2.27 10.76 15.29
C MET A 36 -3.61 11.03 15.97
N ARG A 37 -4.72 10.75 15.28
CA ARG A 37 -6.07 10.89 15.85
C ARG A 37 -6.30 9.95 17.03
N TYR A 38 -5.70 8.76 17.02
CA TYR A 38 -5.81 7.83 18.14
C TYR A 38 -4.93 8.19 19.32
N LEU A 39 -3.70 8.65 19.10
CA LEU A 39 -2.70 8.81 20.17
C LEU A 39 -2.52 10.25 20.65
N GLN A 40 -2.85 11.26 19.85
CA GLN A 40 -2.65 12.68 20.18
C GLN A 40 -3.83 13.57 19.78
N TYR A 41 -5.07 13.08 19.99
CA TYR A 41 -6.27 13.85 19.63
C TYR A 41 -6.33 15.25 20.28
N GLY A 42 -5.87 15.39 21.54
CA GLY A 42 -5.82 16.68 22.22
C GLY A 42 -4.92 17.70 21.52
N THR A 43 -3.75 17.26 21.02
CA THR A 43 -2.83 18.10 20.22
C THR A 43 -3.49 18.53 18.91
N LEU A 44 -4.20 17.61 18.23
CA LEU A 44 -4.95 17.93 17.01
C LEU A 44 -6.07 18.93 17.27
N GLN A 45 -6.76 18.86 18.42
CA GLN A 45 -7.76 19.84 18.83
C GLN A 45 -7.16 21.23 19.01
N GLN A 46 -6.05 21.33 19.74
CA GLN A 46 -5.37 22.61 19.98
C GLN A 46 -4.89 23.29 18.70
N LYS A 47 -4.55 22.49 17.67
CA LYS A 47 -4.08 22.98 16.37
C LYS A 47 -5.19 23.12 15.32
N ASN A 48 -6.45 22.84 15.64
CA ASN A 48 -7.58 22.80 14.69
C ASN A 48 -7.40 21.80 13.53
N LEU A 49 -6.73 20.67 13.79
CA LEU A 49 -6.41 19.61 12.81
C LEU A 49 -7.22 18.33 13.07
N THR A 50 -8.39 18.46 13.69
CA THR A 50 -9.27 17.33 14.04
C THR A 50 -9.97 16.71 12.84
N HIS A 51 -10.10 17.45 11.74
CA HIS A 51 -10.67 16.97 10.48
C HIS A 51 -9.55 16.57 9.52
N PHE A 52 -9.74 15.45 8.81
CA PHE A 52 -8.74 14.96 7.85
C PHE A 52 -8.43 16.01 6.78
N ASP A 53 -9.44 16.69 6.23
CA ASP A 53 -9.23 17.68 5.16
C ASP A 53 -8.37 18.87 5.62
N ALA A 54 -8.56 19.33 6.85
CA ALA A 54 -7.74 20.40 7.45
C ALA A 54 -6.29 19.94 7.70
N TRP A 55 -6.12 18.69 8.12
CA TRP A 55 -4.80 18.09 8.28
C TRP A 55 -4.11 17.87 6.92
N ALA A 56 -4.84 17.36 5.93
CA ALA A 56 -4.34 17.07 4.60
C ALA A 56 -4.04 18.35 3.81
N SER A 57 -4.76 19.46 4.01
CA SER A 57 -4.41 20.74 3.41
C SER A 57 -3.15 21.36 4.03
N THR A 58 -2.85 21.03 5.29
CA THR A 58 -1.66 21.54 5.99
C THR A 58 -0.40 20.74 5.66
N PHE A 59 -0.53 19.42 5.51
CA PHE A 59 0.60 18.51 5.37
C PHE A 59 0.62 17.69 4.08
N GLY A 60 -0.40 17.79 3.23
CA GLY A 60 -0.55 17.00 2.02
C GLY A 60 -0.41 17.81 0.75
N GLU A 61 0.24 17.21 -0.23
CA GLU A 61 0.33 17.71 -1.59
C GLU A 61 -0.28 16.67 -2.54
N THR A 62 -1.25 17.11 -3.33
CA THR A 62 -1.82 16.31 -4.41
C THR A 62 -0.90 16.38 -5.62
N THR A 63 -0.47 15.22 -6.12
CA THR A 63 0.23 15.15 -7.39
C THR A 63 -0.58 14.35 -8.39
N THR A 64 -0.67 14.84 -9.61
CA THR A 64 -1.18 14.06 -10.74
C THR A 64 -0.04 13.24 -11.30
N ALA A 65 -0.09 11.93 -11.12
CA ALA A 65 0.86 11.00 -11.69
C ALA A 65 0.22 10.27 -12.87
N ILE A 66 1.00 10.09 -13.94
CA ILE A 66 0.63 9.21 -15.03
C ILE A 66 1.02 7.79 -14.61
N GLU A 67 0.03 6.93 -14.40
CA GLU A 67 0.20 5.53 -14.02
C GLU A 67 -0.13 4.63 -15.22
N LEU A 68 0.57 3.50 -15.33
CA LEU A 68 0.19 2.45 -16.28
C LEU A 68 -1.22 1.99 -15.93
N ALA A 69 -2.10 1.91 -16.92
CA ALA A 69 -3.45 1.45 -16.70
C ALA A 69 -3.40 -0.01 -16.17
N PRO A 70 -4.26 -0.41 -15.20
CA PRO A 70 -4.26 -1.76 -14.63
C PRO A 70 -4.35 -2.89 -15.67
N GLU A 71 -4.84 -2.58 -16.86
CA GLU A 71 -4.99 -3.45 -18.02
C GLU A 71 -3.66 -3.64 -18.79
N GLY A 72 -2.56 -3.00 -18.38
CA GLY A 72 -1.23 -3.11 -19.01
C GLY A 72 -1.08 -2.33 -20.31
N THR A 73 -2.19 -1.89 -20.91
CA THR A 73 -2.20 -1.08 -22.14
C THR A 73 -2.60 0.37 -21.85
N GLY A 74 -1.69 1.31 -22.09
CA GLY A 74 -1.95 2.75 -21.99
C GLY A 74 -1.62 3.38 -20.63
N TYR A 75 -1.78 4.71 -20.58
CA TYR A 75 -1.40 5.54 -19.45
C TYR A 75 -2.61 6.36 -18.97
N ARG A 76 -2.84 6.41 -17.65
CA ARG A 76 -3.91 7.23 -17.05
C ARG A 76 -3.32 8.21 -16.05
N ALA A 77 -3.74 9.47 -16.14
CA ALA A 77 -3.44 10.46 -15.12
C ALA A 77 -4.38 10.26 -13.92
N ARG A 78 -3.82 9.99 -12.73
CA ARG A 78 -4.56 10.00 -11.47
C ARG A 78 -3.96 11.03 -10.53
N THR A 79 -4.82 11.89 -10.01
CA THR A 79 -4.47 12.79 -8.90
C THR A 79 -4.62 12.04 -7.59
N ARG A 80 -3.52 11.91 -6.85
CA ARG A 80 -3.48 11.27 -5.55
C ARG A 80 -2.72 12.15 -4.56
N PHE A 81 -3.06 12.05 -3.28
CA PHE A 81 -2.20 12.55 -2.21
C PHE A 81 -0.91 11.73 -2.22
N ALA A 82 0.16 12.29 -2.78
CA ALA A 82 1.36 11.53 -3.05
C ALA A 82 2.56 11.98 -2.21
N LYS A 83 2.53 13.20 -1.70
CA LYS A 83 3.65 13.80 -1.00
C LYS A 83 3.18 14.53 0.24
N PHE A 84 4.04 14.52 1.23
CA PHE A 84 3.90 15.37 2.40
C PHE A 84 4.56 16.72 2.12
N PHE A 85 3.85 17.80 2.42
CA PHE A 85 4.40 19.14 2.54
C PHE A 85 4.62 19.44 4.03
N ASN A 86 5.59 20.30 4.39
CA ASN A 86 5.94 20.59 5.79
C ASN A 86 6.29 19.32 6.61
N LEU A 87 7.09 18.43 6.02
CA LEU A 87 7.54 17.18 6.66
C LEU A 87 8.22 17.40 8.03
N PRO A 88 9.11 18.39 8.23
CA PRO A 88 9.72 18.63 9.53
C PRO A 88 8.70 18.91 10.63
N GLU A 89 7.70 19.74 10.37
CA GLU A 89 6.64 20.13 11.30
C GLU A 89 5.74 18.93 11.61
N LEU A 90 5.37 18.18 10.58
CA LEU A 90 4.59 16.95 10.75
C LEU A 90 5.33 15.92 11.60
N MET A 91 6.62 15.71 11.31
CA MET A 91 7.44 14.75 12.04
C MET A 91 7.69 15.19 13.49
N ASN A 92 7.85 16.48 13.74
CA ASN A 92 7.95 17.00 15.11
C ASN A 92 6.68 16.72 15.90
N MET A 93 5.50 17.02 15.33
CA MET A 93 4.22 16.70 15.96
C MET A 93 4.00 15.20 16.12
N PHE A 94 4.44 14.37 15.16
CA PHE A 94 4.30 12.92 15.26
C PHE A 94 5.18 12.31 16.36
N LYS A 95 6.41 12.83 16.52
CA LYS A 95 7.37 12.38 17.54
C LYS A 95 6.91 12.64 18.98
N ASP A 96 5.94 13.54 19.20
CA ASP A 96 5.35 13.74 20.54
C ASP A 96 4.68 12.47 21.09
N VAL A 97 4.29 11.53 20.21
CA VAL A 97 3.64 10.26 20.59
C VAL A 97 4.28 9.01 19.98
N ALA A 98 5.41 9.16 19.30
CA ALA A 98 6.08 8.07 18.62
C ALA A 98 7.56 7.99 19.02
N ASP A 99 7.95 6.86 19.60
CA ASP A 99 9.35 6.44 19.65
C ASP A 99 9.65 5.56 18.44
N ILE A 100 10.56 6.02 17.58
CA ILE A 100 10.89 5.36 16.32
C ILE A 100 12.35 4.93 16.39
N LYS A 101 12.60 3.63 16.19
CA LYS A 101 13.94 3.07 16.04
C LYS A 101 14.10 2.51 14.63
N THR A 102 15.01 3.11 13.87
CA THR A 102 15.41 2.57 12.56
C THR A 102 16.51 1.52 12.73
N SER A 103 16.70 0.67 11.72
CA SER A 103 17.81 -0.31 11.68
C SER A 103 19.16 0.34 12.02
N ASP A 104 19.40 1.51 11.43
CA ASP A 104 20.66 2.25 11.55
C ASP A 104 20.89 2.81 12.95
N GLN A 105 19.82 3.04 13.72
CA GLN A 105 19.92 3.50 15.11
C GLN A 105 20.18 2.35 16.10
N LEU A 106 19.83 1.12 15.72
CA LEU A 106 19.94 -0.04 16.60
C LEU A 106 21.35 -0.67 16.58
N ASN A 107 22.18 -0.33 15.57
CA ASN A 107 23.56 -0.85 15.41
C ASN A 107 23.66 -2.37 15.64
N LEU A 108 22.65 -3.12 15.17
CA LEU A 108 22.59 -4.55 15.34
C LEU A 108 23.59 -5.23 14.40
N PRO A 109 24.25 -6.32 14.83
CA PRO A 109 25.08 -7.13 13.95
C PRO A 109 24.18 -7.86 12.94
N VAL A 110 23.93 -7.24 11.80
CA VAL A 110 23.19 -7.82 10.68
C VAL A 110 24.17 -8.27 9.58
N PRO A 111 23.95 -9.42 8.94
CA PRO A 111 24.79 -9.85 7.83
C PRO A 111 24.54 -9.02 6.58
N ASP A 112 25.58 -8.85 5.76
CA ASP A 112 25.45 -8.22 4.44
C ASP A 112 24.62 -9.10 3.50
N ALA A 113 23.45 -8.60 3.10
CA ALA A 113 22.60 -9.27 2.14
C ALA A 113 23.03 -8.93 0.71
N LYS A 114 23.33 -9.95 -0.09
CA LYS A 114 23.52 -9.81 -1.54
C LYS A 114 22.20 -10.13 -2.24
N PHE A 115 21.57 -9.11 -2.80
CA PHE A 115 20.35 -9.26 -3.59
C PHE A 115 20.71 -9.40 -5.06
N GLU A 116 20.28 -10.49 -5.68
CA GLU A 116 20.45 -10.73 -7.11
C GLU A 116 19.07 -10.86 -7.76
N THR A 117 18.78 -9.99 -8.72
CA THR A 117 17.55 -10.04 -9.49
C THR A 117 17.79 -10.83 -10.76
N VAL A 118 17.31 -12.07 -10.80
CA VAL A 118 17.37 -12.92 -11.99
C VAL A 118 16.11 -12.72 -12.82
N VAL A 119 16.24 -12.16 -14.02
CA VAL A 119 15.13 -11.97 -14.96
C VAL A 119 15.02 -13.20 -15.86
N VAL A 120 13.90 -13.91 -15.77
CA VAL A 120 13.58 -15.07 -16.61
C VAL A 120 12.65 -14.64 -17.72
N GLN A 121 12.91 -15.07 -18.96
CA GLN A 121 12.04 -14.79 -20.10
C GLN A 121 10.79 -15.67 -20.02
N PRO A 122 9.60 -15.14 -20.33
CA PRO A 122 8.38 -15.94 -20.32
C PRO A 122 8.38 -16.96 -21.46
N SER A 123 7.84 -18.14 -21.20
CA SER A 123 7.55 -19.13 -22.25
C SER A 123 6.47 -18.61 -23.20
N GLU A 124 6.35 -19.20 -24.40
CA GLU A 124 5.29 -18.82 -25.34
C GLU A 124 3.89 -19.03 -24.74
N HIS A 125 3.68 -20.13 -23.99
CA HIS A 125 2.43 -20.37 -23.27
C HIS A 125 2.13 -19.29 -22.23
N GLN A 126 3.13 -18.83 -21.48
CA GLN A 126 2.94 -17.73 -20.52
C GLN A 126 2.58 -16.41 -21.23
N LYS A 127 3.16 -16.13 -22.40
CA LYS A 127 2.82 -14.94 -23.19
C LYS A 127 1.36 -14.97 -23.63
N ASP A 128 0.91 -16.09 -24.17
CA ASP A 128 -0.47 -16.26 -24.64
C ASP A 128 -1.47 -16.10 -23.48
N MET A 129 -1.19 -16.73 -22.33
CA MET A 129 -2.05 -16.62 -21.15
C MET A 129 -2.09 -15.21 -20.59
N VAL A 130 -0.98 -14.47 -20.61
CA VAL A 130 -0.94 -13.05 -20.18
C VAL A 130 -1.70 -12.15 -21.16
N ALA A 131 -1.67 -12.46 -22.46
CA ALA A 131 -2.49 -11.75 -23.45
C ALA A 131 -3.99 -11.93 -23.17
N GLU A 132 -4.43 -13.16 -22.87
CA GLU A 132 -5.81 -13.45 -22.49
C GLU A 132 -6.24 -12.68 -21.23
N LEU A 133 -5.37 -12.57 -20.21
CA LEU A 133 -5.65 -11.75 -19.03
C LEU A 133 -5.87 -10.28 -19.36
N SER A 134 -5.16 -9.76 -20.36
CA SER A 134 -5.30 -8.37 -20.81
C SER A 134 -6.67 -8.14 -21.45
N GLU A 135 -7.15 -9.10 -22.25
CA GLU A 135 -8.50 -9.06 -22.82
C GLU A 135 -9.59 -9.13 -21.74
N ARG A 136 -9.44 -10.03 -20.77
CA ARG A 136 -10.33 -10.12 -19.59
C ARG A 136 -10.38 -8.81 -18.82
N ALA A 137 -9.24 -8.18 -18.59
CA ALA A 137 -9.16 -6.89 -17.90
C ALA A 137 -9.89 -5.79 -18.68
N ALA A 138 -9.72 -5.73 -20.00
CA ALA A 138 -10.42 -4.78 -20.86
C ALA A 138 -11.94 -5.00 -20.84
N ALA A 139 -12.41 -6.26 -20.87
CA ALA A 139 -13.84 -6.59 -20.83
C ALA A 139 -14.50 -6.22 -19.50
N VAL A 140 -13.85 -6.51 -18.37
CA VAL A 140 -14.30 -6.08 -17.03
C VAL A 140 -14.34 -4.56 -16.96
N HIS A 141 -13.32 -3.88 -17.48
CA HIS A 141 -13.28 -2.42 -17.45
C HIS A 141 -14.37 -1.76 -18.31
N ALA A 142 -14.68 -2.35 -19.47
CA ALA A 142 -15.76 -1.91 -20.35
C ALA A 142 -17.17 -2.22 -19.78
N GLY A 143 -17.26 -2.93 -18.65
CA GLY A 143 -18.53 -3.35 -18.07
C GLY A 143 -19.26 -4.41 -18.89
N ILE A 144 -18.53 -5.13 -19.75
CA ILE A 144 -19.08 -6.22 -20.57
C ILE A 144 -19.34 -7.47 -19.72
N ILE A 145 -18.50 -7.68 -18.70
CA ILE A 145 -18.58 -8.81 -17.77
C ILE A 145 -19.01 -8.31 -16.39
N ASP A 146 -19.90 -9.06 -15.74
CA ASP A 146 -20.32 -8.77 -14.37
C ASP A 146 -19.13 -8.99 -13.40
N PRO A 147 -18.81 -8.03 -12.50
CA PRO A 147 -17.71 -8.15 -11.53
C PRO A 147 -17.78 -9.38 -10.61
N SER A 148 -18.95 -10.00 -10.46
CA SER A 148 -19.14 -11.24 -9.71
C SER A 148 -18.65 -12.49 -10.48
N GLU A 149 -18.63 -12.45 -11.81
CA GLU A 149 -18.12 -13.52 -12.67
C GLU A 149 -16.61 -13.40 -12.88
N ASP A 150 -16.15 -12.19 -13.20
CA ASP A 150 -14.73 -11.87 -13.33
C ASP A 150 -14.42 -10.43 -12.91
N ASN A 151 -13.25 -10.22 -12.30
CA ASN A 151 -12.84 -8.90 -11.82
C ASN A 151 -11.33 -8.76 -11.74
N MET A 152 -10.87 -7.52 -11.55
CA MET A 152 -9.44 -7.21 -11.50
C MET A 152 -8.67 -7.95 -10.39
N LEU A 153 -9.32 -8.30 -9.26
CA LEU A 153 -8.64 -9.05 -8.20
C LEU A 153 -8.37 -10.49 -8.62
N LYS A 154 -9.36 -11.13 -9.26
CA LYS A 154 -9.24 -12.49 -9.82
C LYS A 154 -8.20 -12.52 -10.93
N ILE A 155 -8.27 -11.60 -11.89
CA ILE A 155 -7.31 -11.46 -13.00
C ILE A 155 -5.88 -11.25 -12.48
N THR A 156 -5.68 -10.36 -11.49
CA THR A 156 -4.35 -10.13 -10.90
C THR A 156 -3.83 -11.38 -10.19
N THR A 157 -4.71 -12.14 -9.53
CA THR A 157 -4.36 -13.41 -8.88
C THR A 157 -3.94 -14.45 -9.91
N ASP A 158 -4.67 -14.56 -11.03
CA ASP A 158 -4.32 -15.47 -12.12
C ASP A 158 -2.99 -15.08 -12.78
N GLY A 159 -2.72 -13.78 -12.97
CA GLY A 159 -1.43 -13.31 -13.46
C GLY A 159 -0.26 -13.69 -12.53
N ARG A 160 -0.46 -13.62 -11.21
CA ARG A 160 0.54 -14.10 -10.22
C ARG A 160 0.75 -15.60 -10.30
N LYS A 161 -0.30 -16.39 -10.53
CA LYS A 161 -0.17 -17.84 -10.73
C LYS A 161 0.67 -18.13 -11.96
N ILE A 162 0.38 -17.51 -13.11
CA ILE A 162 1.11 -17.72 -14.37
C ILE A 162 2.60 -17.34 -14.23
N GLY A 163 2.90 -16.22 -13.57
CA GLY A 163 4.28 -15.76 -13.33
C GLY A 163 5.06 -16.59 -12.31
N LEU A 164 4.37 -17.46 -11.56
CA LEU A 164 4.97 -18.48 -10.70
C LEU A 164 5.13 -19.80 -11.48
N ASP A 165 4.01 -20.34 -11.98
CA ASP A 165 3.96 -21.54 -12.82
C ASP A 165 2.61 -21.64 -13.56
N GLN A 166 2.63 -21.84 -14.88
CA GLN A 166 1.44 -21.98 -15.73
C GLN A 166 0.52 -23.14 -15.31
N ARG A 167 1.07 -24.19 -14.67
CA ARG A 167 0.34 -25.36 -14.18
C ARG A 167 -0.63 -25.05 -13.04
N LEU A 168 -0.44 -23.92 -12.35
CA LEU A 168 -1.39 -23.42 -11.35
C LEU A 168 -2.70 -22.94 -11.96
N MET A 169 -2.71 -22.65 -13.26
CA MET A 169 -3.93 -22.37 -14.02
C MET A 169 -4.46 -23.63 -14.70
N ASN A 170 -3.57 -24.43 -15.30
CA ASN A 170 -3.95 -25.67 -15.97
C ASN A 170 -2.92 -26.78 -15.68
N PRO A 171 -3.25 -27.77 -14.82
CA PRO A 171 -2.33 -28.84 -14.45
C PRO A 171 -1.86 -29.74 -15.60
N LEU A 172 -2.52 -29.68 -16.76
CA LEU A 172 -2.19 -30.49 -17.94
C LEU A 172 -1.09 -29.86 -18.82
N LEU A 173 -0.68 -28.63 -18.54
CA LEU A 173 0.39 -27.97 -19.29
C LEU A 173 1.75 -28.62 -19.01
N PRO A 174 2.64 -28.68 -20.03
CA PRO A 174 3.97 -29.25 -19.85
C PRO A 174 4.79 -28.41 -18.86
N ASP A 175 5.72 -29.09 -18.19
CA ASP A 175 6.77 -28.42 -17.43
C ASP A 175 7.78 -27.81 -18.39
N ASP A 176 8.12 -26.54 -18.22
CA ASP A 176 9.18 -25.90 -19.00
C ASP A 176 10.49 -26.05 -18.22
N PRO A 177 11.51 -26.74 -18.76
CA PRO A 177 12.80 -26.92 -18.10
C PRO A 177 13.52 -25.60 -17.77
N ASN A 178 13.15 -24.50 -18.44
CA ASN A 178 13.68 -23.15 -18.19
C ASN A 178 12.74 -22.28 -17.34
N SER A 179 11.64 -22.85 -16.84
CA SER A 179 10.82 -22.23 -15.80
C SER A 179 11.61 -22.16 -14.48
N LYS A 180 11.16 -21.27 -13.59
CA LYS A 180 11.79 -21.03 -12.28
C LYS A 180 11.88 -22.29 -11.41
#